data_AF-A0A642UI50-F1
#
_entry.id   AF-A0A642UI50-F1
#
_cell.length_a   1.000
_cell.length_b   1.000
_cell.length_c   1.000
_cell.angle_alpha   90.00
_cell.angle_beta   90.00
_cell.angle_gamma   90.00
#
_symmetry.space_group_name_H-M   'P 1'
#
loop_
_entity.id
_entity.type
_entity.pdbx_description
1 polymer ?
#
loop_
_entity_poly.entity_id
_entity_poly.type
_entity_poly.pdbx_seq_one_letter_code
_entity_poly.pdbx_strand_id
1 'polypeptide(L)' 'MQNKLPFHVRATDVVHRLAVVGIVGFCLVGIGGISFNIFANSDYAPWNKKKLKFEPAQYEDARKQEEAANATEST' A
#
# COMPACT_ATOMS: atom_id res chain seq x y z
N MET A 1 30.16 42.07 -9.20
CA MET A 1 29.94 41.29 -10.43
C MET A 1 28.91 40.21 -10.13
N GLN A 2 27.71 40.26 -10.71
CA GLN A 2 26.71 39.21 -10.54
C GLN A 2 27.12 37.99 -11.37
N ASN A 3 27.78 37.01 -10.74
CA ASN A 3 27.93 35.67 -11.30
C ASN A 3 26.58 34.97 -11.27
N LYS A 4 25.67 35.38 -12.17
CA LYS A 4 24.44 34.63 -12.43
C LYS A 4 24.84 33.35 -13.14
N LEU A 5 24.62 32.21 -12.49
CA LEU A 5 24.78 30.91 -13.13
C LEU A 5 23.98 30.89 -14.44
N PRO A 6 24.55 30.33 -15.52
CA PRO A 6 23.87 30.25 -16.81
C PRO A 6 22.50 29.60 -16.66
N PHE A 7 21.51 30.10 -17.41
CA PHE A 7 20.10 29.75 -17.23
C PHE A 7 19.84 28.24 -17.26
N HIS A 8 20.55 27.50 -18.12
CA HIS A 8 20.45 26.04 -18.18
C HIS A 8 20.83 25.36 -16.85
N VAL A 9 21.87 25.85 -16.16
CA VAL A 9 22.32 25.25 -14.89
C VAL A 9 21.28 25.48 -13.80
N ARG A 10 20.65 26.65 -13.80
CA ARG A 10 19.54 26.97 -12.88
C ARG A 10 18.32 26.11 -13.16
N ALA A 11 17.99 25.87 -14.43
CA ALA A 11 16.86 25.03 -14.82
C ALA A 11 17.09 23.57 -14.39
N THR A 12 18.26 23.01 -14.66
CA THR A 12 18.59 21.63 -14.25
C THR A 12 18.61 21.47 -12.72
N ASP A 13 19.12 22.46 -11.97
CA ASP A 13 19.07 22.46 -10.50
C ASP A 13 17.63 22.44 -9.97
N VAL A 14 16.74 23.26 -10.54
CA VAL A 14 15.31 23.27 -10.17
C VAL A 14 14.65 21.94 -10.48
N VAL A 15 14.87 21.38 -11.67
CA VAL A 15 14.31 20.07 -12.06
C VAL A 15 14.81 18.97 -11.13
N HIS A 16 16.11 18.95 -10.82
CA HIS A 16 16.69 17.97 -9.92
C HIS A 16 16.06 18.07 -8.52
N ARG A 17 15.94 19.27 -7.95
CA ARG A 17 15.30 19.47 -6.64
C ARG A 17 13.84 19.04 -6.64
N LEU A 18 13.08 19.35 -7.69
CA LEU A 18 11.70 18.91 -7.81
C LEU A 18 11.59 17.39 -7.93
N ALA A 19 12.49 16.74 -8.69
CA ALA A 19 12.53 15.29 -8.78
C ALA A 19 12.83 14.64 -7.42
N VAL A 20 13.83 15.15 -6.69
CA VAL A 20 14.17 14.65 -5.35
C VAL A 20 13.00 14.84 -4.38
N VAL A 21 12.41 16.04 -4.34
CA VAL A 21 11.23 16.31 -3.48
C VAL A 21 10.06 15.42 -3.87
N GLY A 22 9.84 15.19 -5.16
CA GLY A 22 8.79 14.29 -5.66
C GLY A 22 9.00 12.85 -5.23
N ILE A 23 10.23 12.33 -5.35
CA ILE A 23 10.58 10.97 -4.91
C ILE A 23 10.41 10.84 -3.40
N VAL A 24 10.92 11.80 -2.62
CA VAL A 24 10.78 11.79 -1.16
C VAL A 24 9.30 11.84 -0.76
N GLY A 25 8.51 12.71 -1.37
CA GLY A 25 7.06 12.81 -1.14
C GLY A 25 6.35 11.50 -1.46
N PHE A 26 6.67 10.88 -2.60
CA PHE A 26 6.11 9.59 -2.99
C PHE A 26 6.44 8.49 -1.98
N CYS A 27 7.69 8.41 -1.52
CA CYS A 27 8.10 7.46 -0.49
C CYS A 27 7.35 7.68 0.83
N LEU A 28 7.21 8.93 1.27
CA LEU A 28 6.48 9.25 2.51
C LEU A 28 4.99 8.87 2.41
N VAL A 29 4.35 9.12 1.27
CA VAL A 29 2.96 8.71 1.01
C VAL A 29 2.85 7.19 1.00
N GLY A 30 3.78 6.48 0.35
CA GLY A 30 3.81 5.02 0.32
C GLY A 30 3.98 4.41 1.70
N ILE A 31 4.98 4.87 2.47
CA ILE A 31 5.22 4.42 3.85
C ILE A 31 4.00 4.72 4.72
N GLY A 32 3.48 5.95 4.65
CA GLY A 32 2.29 6.36 5.40
C GLY A 32 1.07 5.50 5.09
N GLY A 33 0.83 5.18 3.81
CA GLY A 33 -0.28 4.33 3.38
C GLY A 33 -0.19 2.90 3.91
N ILE A 34 1.00 2.30 3.85
CA ILE A 34 1.25 0.95 4.38
C ILE A 34 1.11 0.95 5.90
N SER A 35 1.79 1.88 6.59
CA SER A 35 1.72 2.02 8.05
C SER A 35 0.30 2.30 8.53
N PHE A 36 -0.47 3.12 7.82
CA PHE A 36 -1.87 3.39 8.13
C PHE A 36 -2.73 2.13 7.98
N ASN A 37 -2.54 1.35 6.92
CA ASN A 37 -3.26 0.08 6.74
C ASN A 37 -2.95 -0.92 7.85
N ILE A 38 -1.68 -1.04 8.23
CA ILE A 38 -1.26 -1.90 9.35
C ILE A 38 -1.86 -1.37 10.65
N PHE A 39 -1.74 -0.07 10.93
CA PHE A 39 -2.26 0.53 12.15
C PHE A 39 -3.77 0.38 12.27
N ALA A 40 -4.53 0.66 11.21
CA ALA A 40 -5.97 0.50 11.19
C ALA A 40 -6.41 -0.96 11.42
N ASN A 41 -5.61 -1.95 10.99
CA ASN A 41 -5.88 -3.37 11.23
C ASN A 41 -5.23 -3.93 12.51
N SER A 42 -4.37 -3.15 13.17
CA SER A 42 -3.66 -3.51 14.37
C SER A 42 -4.60 -3.51 15.59
N ASP A 43 -4.33 -4.38 16.57
CA ASP A 43 -5.10 -4.42 17.85
C ASP A 43 -4.93 -3.14 18.69
N TYR A 44 -3.96 -2.28 18.36
CA TYR A 44 -3.69 -1.03 19.07
C TYR A 44 -4.58 0.15 18.62
N ALA A 45 -5.29 0.03 17.50
CA ALA A 45 -6.22 1.05 17.02
C ALA A 45 -7.65 0.47 16.96
N PRO A 46 -8.62 0.97 17.74
CA PRO A 46 -9.99 0.43 17.79
C PRO A 46 -10.82 0.85 16.56
N TRP A 47 -10.20 1.15 15.42
CA TRP A 47 -10.86 1.73 14.26
C TRP A 47 -11.45 0.70 13.30
N ASN A 48 -11.04 -0.58 13.37
CA ASN A 48 -11.58 -1.60 12.47
C ASN A 48 -12.57 -2.55 13.15
N LYS A 49 -13.87 -2.35 12.87
CA LYS A 49 -14.96 -3.26 13.30
C LYS A 49 -15.02 -4.56 12.50
N LYS A 50 -14.36 -4.62 11.34
CA LYS A 50 -14.23 -5.79 10.48
C LYS A 50 -12.75 -6.15 10.36
N LYS A 51 -12.09 -6.48 11.48
CA LYS A 51 -10.81 -7.20 11.40
C LYS A 51 -11.04 -8.42 10.48
N LEU A 52 -10.08 -8.73 9.62
CA LEU A 52 -9.95 -10.08 9.05
C LEU A 52 -9.65 -11.03 10.21
N LYS A 53 -10.64 -11.28 11.06
CA LYS A 53 -10.64 -12.42 11.95
C LYS A 53 -10.93 -13.60 11.06
N PHE A 54 -10.12 -14.64 11.19
CA PHE A 54 -10.48 -15.96 10.67
C PHE A 54 -11.83 -16.33 11.29
N GLU A 55 -12.89 -16.18 10.50
CA GLU A 55 -14.21 -16.69 10.84
C GLU A 55 -14.16 -18.20 10.52
N PRO A 56 -14.23 -19.09 11.52
CA PRO A 56 -14.17 -20.52 11.28
C PRO A 56 -15.30 -20.99 10.35
N ALA A 57 -16.40 -20.24 10.26
CA ALA A 57 -17.46 -20.47 9.28
C ALA A 57 -16.96 -20.34 7.83
N GLN A 58 -16.10 -19.35 7.52
CA GLN A 58 -15.55 -19.20 6.17
C GLN A 58 -14.61 -20.34 5.77
N TYR A 59 -13.89 -20.93 6.74
CA TYR A 59 -13.05 -22.11 6.49
C TYR A 59 -13.91 -23.35 6.21
N GLU A 60 -14.96 -23.57 7.00
CA GLU A 60 -15.89 -24.69 6.79
C GLU A 60 -16.69 -24.56 5.49
N ASP A 61 -17.10 -23.35 5.12
CA ASP A 61 -17.81 -23.11 3.86
C ASP A 61 -16.90 -23.31 2.64
N ALA A 62 -15.64 -22.86 2.71
CA ALA A 62 -14.65 -23.11 1.66
C ALA A 62 -14.36 -24.62 1.50
N ARG A 63 -14.19 -25.33 2.62
CA ARG A 63 -13.95 -26.78 2.62
C ARG A 63 -15.12 -27.56 2.02
N LYS A 64 -16.37 -27.20 2.38
CA LYS A 64 -17.58 -27.84 1.81
C LYS A 64 -17.74 -27.56 0.31
N GLN A 65 -17.37 -26.37 -0.15
CA GLN A 65 -17.38 -26.05 -1.59
C GLN A 65 -16.32 -26.85 -2.35
N GLU A 66 -15.14 -27.04 -1.76
CA GLU A 66 -14.07 -27.86 -2.32
C GLU A 66 -14.48 -29.34 -2.41
N GLU A 67 -15.11 -29.87 -1.35
CA GLU A 67 -15.66 -31.24 -1.32
C GLU A 67 -16.78 -31.41 -2.37
N ALA A 68 -17.67 -30.43 -2.53
CA ALA A 68 -18.75 -30.46 -3.53
C ALA A 68 -18.25 -30.36 -4.97
N ALA A 69 -17.22 -29.53 -5.22
CA ALA A 69 -16.60 -29.42 -6.54
C ALA A 69 -15.90 -30.73 -6.95
N ASN A 70 -15.16 -31.34 -6.03
CA ASN A 70 -14.45 -32.59 -6.27
C ASN A 70 -15.42 -33.79 -6.46
N ALA A 71 -16.57 -33.78 -5.76
CA ALA A 71 -17.62 -34.76 -5.97
C ALA A 71 -18.31 -34.64 -7.35
N THR A 72 -18.31 -33.46 -7.96
CA THR A 72 -18.92 -33.20 -9.27
C THR A 72 -17.98 -33.59 -10.42
N GLU A 73 -16.66 -33.50 -10.23
CA GLU A 73 -15.65 -33.93 -11.22
C GLU A 73 -15.40 -35.45 -11.24
N SER A 74 -15.86 -36.18 -10.22
CA SER A 74 -15.69 -37.64 -10.10
C SER A 74 -16.86 -38.47 -10.67
N THR A 75 -17.82 -37.84 -11.36
CA THR A 75 -18.93 -38.48 -12.10
C THR A 75 -18.83 -38.21 -13.59
#